data_AF-A0A832ML47-F1
#
_entry.id   AF-A0A832ML47-F1
#
_cell.length_a   1.000
_cell.length_b   1.000
_cell.length_c   1.000
_cell.angle_alpha   90.00
_cell.angle_beta   90.00
_cell.angle_gamma   90.00
#
_symmetry.space_group_name_H-M   'P 1'
#
loop_
_entity.id
_entity.type
_entity.pdbx_description
1 polymer ?
#
loop_
_entity_poly.entity_id
_entity_poly.type
_entity_poly.pdbx_seq_one_letter_code
_entity_poly.pdbx_strand_id
1 'polypeptide(L)'
;MRSTLPTRFAPAPVLAGLLCGAALVLGAADARAQLLRPWTPPAADTLQRLAADARVAFRANRGDSATGPNFTGYDLSSRIARRLVRSLGRHNLLQAPAIEAVMDSLGLDTDVAIDAALPNFVLVMVRNPFLRPAHAVGFLYWYRGAELLQQGVVFRGGLDPVMRVWFTGRPSAPYLWAVLDGVRDEPNTRRFTLLELGASGGAWNAVQYEGAGPDFGPVHEVTFADVNRDGVPEMVAWGPSPADSLFEFCPACPGLIAEQTWVLRGNRFGLEESRLVPSALANFTLFIRMLREGNRAGAARLLEDPALVDEAIGLGWGKGAGRGLWNVEMVENESPWPRFIQVRFGGAPGRPLYNVHFGQKDGRWVIRRWGVPRRGGTPEQQVTPGAPEPARPRR
;
A
#
# COMPACT_ATOMS: atom_id res chain seq x y z
N MET A 1 22.82 -33.35 -54.62
CA MET A 1 22.89 -32.73 -55.96
C MET A 1 22.48 -31.27 -55.85
N ARG A 2 23.34 -30.39 -56.39
CA ARG A 2 23.27 -28.92 -56.41
C ARG A 2 22.34 -28.40 -57.51
N SER A 3 21.72 -27.25 -57.29
CA SER A 3 21.44 -26.18 -58.28
C SER A 3 20.75 -25.01 -57.54
N THR A 4 21.49 -24.02 -57.02
CA THR A 4 21.80 -22.69 -57.59
C THR A 4 20.62 -21.73 -57.79
N LEU A 5 20.68 -20.63 -57.03
CA LEU A 5 19.92 -19.38 -57.09
C LEU A 5 20.12 -18.61 -58.41
N PRO A 6 19.35 -17.53 -58.63
CA PRO A 6 20.01 -16.23 -58.56
C PRO A 6 19.26 -15.12 -57.79
N THR A 7 20.09 -14.30 -57.17
CA THR A 7 19.90 -12.98 -56.57
C THR A 7 19.44 -11.91 -57.58
N ARG A 8 18.72 -10.88 -57.12
CA ARG A 8 18.91 -9.49 -57.55
C ARG A 8 18.43 -8.47 -56.52
N PHE A 9 19.25 -7.43 -56.39
CA PHE A 9 19.23 -6.30 -55.47
C PHE A 9 18.37 -5.12 -55.96
N ALA A 10 17.75 -4.40 -55.01
CA ALA A 10 17.55 -2.93 -54.89
C ALA A 10 16.78 -2.16 -56.01
N PRO A 11 16.31 -0.90 -55.80
CA PRO A 11 16.48 0.03 -54.67
C PRO A 11 15.20 0.71 -54.13
N ALA A 12 15.38 1.47 -53.05
CA ALA A 12 14.41 2.45 -52.51
C ALA A 12 14.41 3.77 -53.30
N PRO A 13 13.29 4.51 -53.26
CA PRO A 13 13.28 5.94 -52.89
C PRO A 13 12.21 6.17 -51.79
N VAL A 14 12.44 6.76 -50.62
CA VAL A 14 12.87 8.13 -50.26
C VAL A 14 12.00 9.25 -50.86
N LEU A 15 11.16 9.77 -49.95
CA LEU A 15 10.65 11.14 -49.79
C LEU A 15 9.40 11.66 -50.55
N ALA A 16 8.40 11.95 -49.70
CA ALA A 16 7.70 13.23 -49.55
C ALA A 16 6.37 13.47 -50.29
N GLY A 17 5.35 13.79 -49.49
CA GLY A 17 4.02 14.24 -49.91
C GLY A 17 2.95 13.85 -48.89
N LEU A 18 3.01 14.36 -47.65
CA LEU A 18 2.17 15.48 -47.15
C LEU A 18 0.65 15.20 -47.18
N LEU A 19 0.01 15.42 -46.02
CA LEU A 19 -1.45 15.40 -45.72
C LEU A 19 -2.02 14.10 -45.13
N CYS A 20 -1.93 13.99 -43.80
CA CYS A 20 -3.06 13.61 -42.94
C CYS A 20 -2.68 13.86 -41.47
N GLY A 21 -2.48 15.13 -41.13
CA GLY A 21 -2.57 15.58 -39.74
C GLY A 21 -4.04 15.71 -39.37
N ALA A 22 -4.62 14.65 -38.79
CA ALA A 22 -5.92 14.71 -38.12
C ALA A 22 -6.01 13.58 -37.09
N ALA A 23 -5.74 13.96 -35.84
CA ALA A 23 -6.40 13.47 -34.63
C ALA A 23 -6.66 11.96 -34.50
N LEU A 24 -5.68 11.25 -33.93
CA LEU A 24 -5.93 10.06 -33.10
C LEU A 24 -5.33 10.31 -31.72
N VAL A 25 -5.87 11.32 -31.04
CA VAL A 25 -5.90 11.35 -29.58
C VAL A 25 -6.91 10.28 -29.19
N LEU A 26 -6.45 9.04 -29.02
CA LEU A 26 -7.21 8.02 -28.31
C LEU A 26 -7.41 8.57 -26.90
N GLY A 27 -8.62 9.04 -26.67
CA GLY A 27 -9.00 9.73 -25.45
C GLY A 27 -8.64 8.89 -24.24
N ALA A 28 -7.73 9.43 -23.43
CA ALA A 28 -8.01 9.45 -22.00
C ALA A 28 -9.45 9.95 -21.89
N ALA A 29 -10.36 9.07 -21.48
CA ALA A 29 -11.71 9.50 -21.18
C ALA A 29 -11.55 10.59 -20.13
N ASP A 30 -11.72 11.85 -20.55
CA ASP A 30 -11.87 12.96 -19.64
C ASP A 30 -12.88 12.48 -18.61
N ALA A 31 -12.42 12.35 -17.37
CA ALA A 31 -13.28 12.29 -16.22
C ALA A 31 -14.06 13.59 -16.26
N ARG A 32 -15.17 13.60 -17.03
CA ARG A 32 -16.05 14.73 -17.19
C ARG A 32 -16.33 15.19 -15.79
N ALA A 33 -15.97 16.42 -15.47
CA ALA A 33 -16.36 17.09 -14.26
C ALA A 33 -17.90 17.06 -14.23
N GLN A 34 -18.46 16.00 -13.65
CA GLN A 34 -19.89 15.87 -13.49
C GLN A 34 -20.26 17.01 -12.56
N LEU A 35 -21.11 17.91 -13.04
CA LEU A 35 -21.70 18.95 -12.21
C LEU A 35 -22.42 18.24 -11.05
N LEU A 36 -21.73 18.19 -9.91
CA LEU A 36 -22.24 17.64 -8.66
C LEU A 36 -23.43 18.52 -8.27
N ARG A 37 -24.65 18.07 -8.61
CA ARG A 37 -25.85 18.74 -8.14
C ARG A 37 -25.96 18.52 -6.64
N PRO A 38 -26.28 19.55 -5.85
CA PRO A 38 -26.61 19.36 -4.44
C PRO A 38 -27.68 18.28 -4.29
N TRP A 39 -27.32 17.20 -3.62
CA TRP A 39 -28.23 16.10 -3.32
C TRP A 39 -28.91 16.35 -1.97
N THR A 40 -30.23 16.17 -1.92
CA THR A 40 -31.01 16.27 -0.68
C THR A 40 -31.50 14.88 -0.29
N PRO A 41 -31.21 14.40 0.93
CA PRO A 41 -31.69 13.11 1.39
C PRO A 41 -33.23 13.04 1.44
N PRO A 42 -33.83 11.85 1.22
CA PRO A 42 -35.27 11.65 1.34
C PRO A 42 -35.75 11.78 2.80
N ALA A 43 -37.03 12.11 2.98
CA ALA A 43 -37.78 12.32 4.24
C ALA A 43 -37.04 11.96 5.55
N ALA A 44 -36.54 12.99 6.25
CA ALA A 44 -35.70 12.88 7.44
C ALA A 44 -36.31 12.04 8.57
N ASP A 45 -37.61 12.19 8.86
CA ASP A 45 -38.26 11.52 10.00
C ASP A 45 -38.20 9.99 9.90
N THR A 46 -38.32 9.45 8.67
CA THR A 46 -38.29 7.99 8.49
C THR A 46 -36.87 7.45 8.66
N LEU A 47 -35.84 8.22 8.27
CA LEU A 47 -34.44 7.84 8.46
C LEU A 47 -34.05 7.91 9.93
N GLN A 48 -34.48 8.96 10.64
CA GLN A 48 -34.23 9.13 12.07
C GLN A 48 -34.82 7.99 12.90
N ARG A 49 -36.07 7.58 12.61
CA ARG A 49 -36.69 6.43 13.29
C ARG A 49 -35.90 5.14 13.08
N LEU A 50 -35.55 4.82 11.83
CA LEU A 50 -34.74 3.62 11.53
C LEU A 50 -33.37 3.66 12.20
N ALA A 51 -32.75 4.83 12.27
CA ALA A 51 -31.45 4.99 12.92
C ALA A 51 -31.56 4.84 14.45
N ALA A 52 -32.64 5.32 15.07
CA ALA A 52 -32.92 5.08 16.47
C ALA A 52 -33.07 3.58 16.75
N ASP A 53 -33.87 2.87 15.95
CA ASP A 53 -34.06 1.42 16.06
C ASP A 53 -32.74 0.65 15.85
N ALA A 54 -31.94 1.05 14.85
CA ALA A 54 -30.65 0.44 14.56
C ALA A 54 -29.68 0.58 15.75
N ARG A 55 -29.61 1.76 16.35
CA ARG A 55 -28.76 2.01 17.52
C ARG A 55 -29.20 1.21 18.75
N VAL A 56 -30.51 1.07 18.97
CA VAL A 56 -31.05 0.22 20.04
C VAL A 56 -30.64 -1.24 19.80
N ALA A 57 -30.78 -1.74 18.57
CA ALA A 57 -30.36 -3.09 18.21
C ALA A 57 -28.84 -3.29 18.40
N PHE A 58 -28.00 -2.35 17.95
CA PHE A 58 -26.55 -2.43 18.12
C PHE A 58 -26.12 -2.43 19.60
N ARG A 59 -26.80 -1.69 20.47
CA ARG A 59 -26.55 -1.72 21.93
C ARG A 59 -26.95 -3.04 22.57
N ALA A 60 -27.92 -3.75 22.00
CA ALA A 60 -28.36 -5.05 22.49
C ALA A 60 -27.40 -6.19 22.09
N ASN A 61 -26.54 -5.98 21.08
CA ASN A 61 -25.57 -6.98 20.63
C ASN A 61 -24.56 -7.29 21.72
N ARG A 62 -24.31 -8.59 21.94
CA ARG A 62 -23.40 -9.11 22.98
C ARG A 62 -22.21 -9.89 22.43
N GLY A 63 -22.22 -10.21 21.13
CA GLY A 63 -21.17 -10.97 20.47
C GLY A 63 -20.50 -10.16 19.36
N ASP A 64 -19.32 -10.62 18.95
CA ASP A 64 -18.51 -10.09 17.86
C ASP A 64 -19.07 -10.41 16.46
N SER A 65 -19.81 -11.51 16.32
CA SER A 65 -20.42 -11.89 15.04
C SER A 65 -21.47 -10.89 14.55
N ALA A 66 -21.41 -10.56 13.26
CA ALA A 66 -22.43 -9.77 12.55
C ALA A 66 -23.55 -10.62 11.93
N THR A 67 -23.73 -11.87 12.39
CA THR A 67 -24.76 -12.79 11.88
C THR A 67 -25.82 -13.12 12.93
N GLY A 68 -26.90 -13.80 12.53
CA GLY A 68 -27.93 -14.28 13.44
C GLY A 68 -28.62 -13.12 14.19
N PRO A 69 -28.85 -13.23 15.51
CA PRO A 69 -29.52 -12.18 16.28
C PRO A 69 -28.84 -10.81 16.22
N ASN A 70 -27.51 -10.79 16.07
CA ASN A 70 -26.72 -9.54 16.03
C ASN A 70 -26.90 -8.76 14.71
N PHE A 71 -27.48 -9.37 13.67
CA PHE A 71 -27.62 -8.78 12.34
C PHE A 71 -28.65 -7.64 12.26
N THR A 72 -29.58 -7.55 13.22
CA THR A 72 -30.72 -6.62 13.16
C THR A 72 -30.31 -5.15 12.97
N GLY A 73 -29.28 -4.69 13.70
CA GLY A 73 -28.78 -3.31 13.56
C GLY A 73 -28.19 -3.04 12.16
N TYR A 74 -27.50 -4.03 11.59
CA TYR A 74 -26.94 -3.95 10.23
C TYR A 74 -28.05 -3.93 9.18
N ASP A 75 -29.08 -4.77 9.30
CA ASP A 75 -30.22 -4.78 8.38
C ASP A 75 -30.93 -3.41 8.35
N LEU A 76 -31.22 -2.84 9.52
CA LEU A 76 -31.85 -1.53 9.64
C LEU A 76 -30.99 -0.42 9.00
N SER A 77 -29.68 -0.45 9.25
CA SER A 77 -28.71 0.47 8.63
C SER A 77 -28.69 0.30 7.11
N SER A 78 -28.75 -0.94 6.60
CA SER A 78 -28.80 -1.22 5.16
C SER A 78 -30.05 -0.66 4.49
N ARG A 79 -31.19 -0.65 5.19
CA ARG A 79 -32.44 -0.07 4.67
C ARG A 79 -32.35 1.45 4.52
N ILE A 80 -31.64 2.12 5.43
CA ILE A 80 -31.32 3.54 5.34
C ILE A 80 -30.39 3.75 4.12
N ALA A 81 -29.25 3.07 4.09
CA ALA A 81 -28.27 3.16 3.01
C ALA A 81 -28.90 2.89 1.63
N ARG A 82 -29.73 1.85 1.49
CA ARG A 82 -30.43 1.52 0.24
C ARG A 82 -31.34 2.66 -0.24
N ARG A 83 -32.03 3.35 0.67
CA ARG A 83 -32.88 4.50 0.33
C ARG A 83 -32.04 5.67 -0.15
N LEU A 84 -30.89 5.91 0.48
CA LEU A 84 -29.95 6.97 0.09
C LEU A 84 -29.30 6.66 -1.28
N VAL A 85 -28.80 5.44 -1.49
CA VAL A 85 -28.26 5.00 -2.80
C VAL A 85 -29.34 5.08 -3.89
N ARG A 86 -30.58 4.69 -3.58
CA ARG A 86 -31.70 4.80 -4.54
C ARG A 86 -32.04 6.25 -4.87
N SER A 87 -31.98 7.18 -3.91
CA SER A 87 -32.31 8.58 -4.16
C SER A 87 -31.25 9.31 -4.99
N LEU A 88 -29.99 8.87 -4.96
CA LEU A 88 -28.98 9.30 -5.93
C LEU A 88 -29.37 8.88 -7.36
N GLY A 89 -29.88 7.66 -7.49
CA GLY A 89 -30.23 7.07 -8.78
C GLY A 89 -29.03 6.54 -9.56
N ARG A 90 -29.30 5.75 -10.59
CA ARG A 90 -28.30 4.99 -11.36
C ARG A 90 -27.16 5.83 -11.94
N HIS A 91 -27.44 7.07 -12.31
CA HIS A 91 -26.48 7.92 -13.03
C HIS A 91 -25.63 8.82 -12.12
N ASN A 92 -25.90 8.85 -10.82
CA ASN A 92 -25.23 9.77 -9.88
C ASN A 92 -24.48 9.05 -8.76
N LEU A 93 -24.13 7.78 -8.94
CA LEU A 93 -23.45 7.00 -7.90
C LEU A 93 -22.02 7.49 -7.59
N LEU A 94 -21.41 8.35 -8.44
CA LEU A 94 -20.20 9.08 -8.07
C LEU A 94 -20.37 9.96 -6.82
N GLN A 95 -21.62 10.33 -6.48
CA GLN A 95 -21.95 11.10 -5.28
C GLN A 95 -22.19 10.22 -4.04
N ALA A 96 -22.08 8.90 -4.16
CA ALA A 96 -22.33 7.99 -3.05
C ALA A 96 -21.52 8.29 -1.78
N PRO A 97 -20.26 8.78 -1.81
CA PRO A 97 -19.55 9.18 -0.59
C PRO A 97 -20.29 10.22 0.26
N ALA A 98 -21.16 11.06 -0.32
CA ALA A 98 -21.99 12.00 0.46
C ALA A 98 -23.02 11.31 1.38
N ILE A 99 -23.30 10.02 1.17
CA ILE A 99 -24.16 9.20 2.04
C ILE A 99 -23.54 9.06 3.44
N GLU A 100 -22.21 8.99 3.52
CA GLU A 100 -21.47 8.78 4.78
C GLU A 100 -21.82 9.87 5.80
N ALA A 101 -21.71 11.14 5.41
CA ALA A 101 -22.06 12.28 6.27
C ALA A 101 -23.51 12.23 6.78
N VAL A 102 -24.45 11.70 5.98
CA VAL A 102 -25.84 11.53 6.40
C VAL A 102 -25.95 10.40 7.43
N MET A 103 -25.31 9.26 7.19
CA MET A 103 -25.31 8.12 8.11
C MET A 103 -24.65 8.49 9.45
N ASP A 104 -23.55 9.25 9.41
CA ASP A 104 -22.85 9.76 10.59
C ASP A 104 -23.72 10.72 11.40
N SER A 105 -24.45 11.63 10.73
CA SER A 105 -25.39 12.54 11.38
C SER A 105 -26.53 11.81 12.10
N LEU A 106 -26.85 10.59 11.67
CA LEU A 106 -27.83 9.71 12.30
C LEU A 106 -27.23 8.90 13.46
N GLY A 107 -25.93 9.04 13.73
CA GLY A 107 -25.19 8.32 14.78
C GLY A 107 -24.94 6.85 14.43
N LEU A 108 -24.84 6.54 13.14
CA LEU A 108 -24.37 5.26 12.63
C LEU A 108 -22.88 5.35 12.35
N ASP A 109 -22.20 4.20 12.35
CA ASP A 109 -20.76 4.11 12.14
C ASP A 109 -20.53 3.41 10.82
N THR A 110 -20.32 4.20 9.77
CA THR A 110 -20.27 3.71 8.38
C THR A 110 -19.19 4.38 7.57
N ASP A 111 -18.63 3.65 6.60
CA ASP A 111 -17.82 4.25 5.53
C ASP A 111 -18.47 3.92 4.17
N VAL A 112 -18.34 4.83 3.20
CA VAL A 112 -18.87 4.63 1.85
C VAL A 112 -17.76 4.70 0.82
N ALA A 113 -17.55 3.61 0.10
CA ALA A 113 -16.54 3.50 -0.95
C ALA A 113 -17.15 3.29 -2.33
N ILE A 114 -16.48 3.84 -3.35
CA ILE A 114 -16.78 3.65 -4.76
C ILE A 114 -15.49 3.48 -5.56
N ASP A 115 -15.58 2.84 -6.73
CA ASP A 115 -14.54 2.93 -7.76
C ASP A 115 -14.88 4.10 -8.69
N ALA A 116 -14.07 5.15 -8.68
CA ALA A 116 -14.30 6.33 -9.52
C ALA A 116 -14.18 6.03 -11.03
N ALA A 117 -13.39 5.01 -11.41
CA ALA A 117 -13.27 4.58 -12.81
C ALA A 117 -14.50 3.77 -13.27
N LEU A 118 -15.22 3.14 -12.32
CA LEU A 118 -16.42 2.36 -12.60
C LEU A 118 -17.51 2.63 -11.55
N PRO A 119 -18.13 3.82 -11.56
CA PRO A 119 -19.03 4.28 -10.50
C PRO A 119 -20.46 3.71 -10.67
N ASN A 120 -20.57 2.40 -10.87
CA ASN A 120 -21.83 1.66 -10.93
C ASN A 120 -22.04 0.77 -9.69
N PHE A 121 -21.02 0.73 -8.83
CA PHE A 121 -20.91 -0.15 -7.68
C PHE A 121 -20.61 0.70 -6.45
N VAL A 122 -21.39 0.52 -5.39
CA VAL A 122 -21.23 1.25 -4.12
C VAL A 122 -21.11 0.24 -2.99
N LEU A 123 -20.07 0.39 -2.17
CA LEU A 123 -19.91 -0.32 -0.91
C LEU A 123 -20.31 0.63 0.22
N VAL A 124 -21.26 0.21 1.05
CA VAL A 124 -21.53 0.85 2.35
C VAL A 124 -21.10 -0.10 3.44
N MET A 125 -20.00 0.21 4.11
CA MET A 125 -19.48 -0.56 5.24
C MET A 125 -20.18 -0.11 6.51
N VAL A 126 -20.83 -1.02 7.22
CA VAL A 126 -21.55 -0.73 8.47
C VAL A 126 -20.89 -1.45 9.63
N ARG A 127 -20.55 -0.72 10.69
CA ARG A 127 -19.95 -1.23 11.92
C ARG A 127 -20.89 -1.06 13.11
N ASN A 128 -20.63 -1.80 14.19
CA ASN A 128 -21.30 -1.55 15.45
C ASN A 128 -20.57 -0.42 16.22
N PRO A 129 -21.21 0.76 16.43
CA PRO A 129 -20.58 1.87 17.15
C PRO A 129 -20.33 1.57 18.64
N PHE A 130 -21.04 0.60 19.22
CA PHE A 130 -21.00 0.29 20.65
C PHE A 130 -20.14 -0.92 20.99
N LEU A 131 -19.64 -1.67 19.99
CA LEU A 131 -18.83 -2.87 20.18
C LEU A 131 -17.71 -2.92 19.15
N ARG A 132 -16.53 -2.38 19.49
CA ARG A 132 -15.38 -2.25 18.59
C ARG A 132 -14.90 -3.56 17.95
N PRO A 133 -14.87 -4.70 18.67
CA PRO A 133 -14.42 -5.97 18.08
C PRO A 133 -15.46 -6.63 17.17
N ALA A 134 -16.67 -6.08 17.06
CA ALA A 134 -17.69 -6.68 16.22
C ALA A 134 -17.32 -6.58 14.75
N HIS A 135 -17.59 -7.65 14.01
CA HIS A 135 -17.46 -7.69 12.56
C HIS A 135 -18.29 -6.57 11.91
N ALA A 136 -17.81 -6.03 10.80
CA ALA A 136 -18.58 -5.15 9.94
C ALA A 136 -19.42 -5.95 8.93
N VAL A 137 -20.42 -5.28 8.36
CA VAL A 137 -21.13 -5.76 7.17
C VAL A 137 -20.99 -4.73 6.06
N GLY A 138 -20.36 -5.14 4.96
CA GLY A 138 -20.33 -4.38 3.73
C GLY A 138 -21.57 -4.68 2.90
N PHE A 139 -22.41 -3.68 2.66
CA PHE A 139 -23.53 -3.76 1.76
C PHE A 139 -23.12 -3.29 0.37
N LEU A 140 -23.14 -4.23 -0.57
CA LEU A 140 -22.84 -4.04 -1.98
C LEU A 140 -24.11 -3.60 -2.70
N TYR A 141 -24.03 -2.49 -3.44
CA TYR A 141 -25.13 -1.96 -4.25
C TYR A 141 -24.73 -1.86 -5.71
N TRP A 142 -25.59 -2.34 -6.61
CA TRP A 142 -25.42 -2.20 -8.06
C TRP A 142 -26.77 -2.23 -8.78
N TYR A 143 -26.82 -1.65 -9.97
CA TYR A 143 -28.01 -1.69 -10.81
C TYR A 143 -27.95 -2.84 -11.81
N ARG A 144 -29.04 -3.59 -11.90
CA ARG A 144 -29.32 -4.50 -13.01
C ARG A 144 -30.51 -3.96 -13.78
N GLY A 145 -30.24 -3.30 -14.92
CA GLY A 145 -31.26 -2.51 -15.61
C GLY A 145 -31.71 -1.33 -14.75
N ALA A 146 -32.99 -1.31 -14.36
CA ALA A 146 -33.57 -0.31 -13.46
C ALA A 146 -33.62 -0.76 -11.99
N GLU A 147 -33.35 -2.03 -11.72
CA GLU A 147 -33.45 -2.61 -10.37
C GLU A 147 -32.17 -2.34 -9.59
N LEU A 148 -32.30 -1.72 -8.40
CA LEU A 148 -31.21 -1.61 -7.43
C LEU A 148 -31.14 -2.89 -6.59
N LEU A 149 -30.11 -3.68 -6.86
CA LEU A 149 -29.76 -4.88 -6.11
C LEU A 149 -28.91 -4.51 -4.88
N GLN A 150 -28.98 -5.37 -3.86
CA GLN A 150 -28.22 -5.24 -2.62
C GLN A 150 -27.77 -6.64 -2.17
N GLN A 151 -26.54 -6.74 -1.68
CA GLN A 151 -26.05 -7.94 -1.00
C GLN A 151 -25.19 -7.56 0.20
N GLY A 152 -25.38 -8.21 1.34
CA GLY A 152 -24.51 -8.05 2.52
C GLY A 152 -23.36 -9.06 2.50
N VAL A 153 -22.16 -8.62 2.86
CA VAL A 153 -20.96 -9.44 3.04
C VAL A 153 -20.35 -9.10 4.40
N VAL A 154 -19.95 -10.12 5.16
CA VAL A 154 -19.34 -9.93 6.48
C VAL A 154 -17.84 -9.69 6.32
N PHE A 155 -17.33 -8.66 7.00
CA PHE A 155 -15.92 -8.31 7.07
C PHE A 155 -15.50 -8.34 8.55
N ARG A 156 -14.36 -8.95 8.90
CA ARG A 156 -13.89 -8.87 10.29
C ARG A 156 -13.14 -7.57 10.58
N GLY A 157 -12.63 -6.91 9.55
CA GLY A 157 -12.26 -5.50 9.59
C GLY A 157 -13.46 -4.62 9.25
N GLY A 158 -13.24 -3.68 8.33
CA GLY A 158 -14.26 -2.80 7.81
C GLY A 158 -14.03 -1.32 8.14
N LEU A 159 -12.80 -0.90 8.41
CA LEU A 159 -12.43 0.51 8.54
C LEU A 159 -11.75 1.02 7.25
N ASP A 160 -12.04 2.25 6.86
CA ASP A 160 -11.41 2.93 5.71
C ASP A 160 -11.37 2.05 4.45
N PRO A 161 -12.51 1.50 3.98
CA PRO A 161 -12.53 0.58 2.87
C PRO A 161 -12.10 1.28 1.58
N VAL A 162 -11.18 0.65 0.86
CA VAL A 162 -10.81 1.01 -0.51
C VAL A 162 -11.29 -0.12 -1.42
N MET A 163 -11.92 0.23 -2.54
CA MET A 163 -12.44 -0.77 -3.48
C MET A 163 -12.03 -0.49 -4.92
N ARG A 164 -11.94 -1.57 -5.70
CA ARG A 164 -11.85 -1.53 -7.16
C ARG A 164 -12.77 -2.56 -7.79
N VAL A 165 -13.36 -2.19 -8.92
CA VAL A 165 -14.22 -3.07 -9.72
C VAL A 165 -13.80 -2.99 -11.18
N TRP A 166 -13.61 -4.14 -11.82
CA TRP A 166 -13.21 -4.19 -13.22
C TRP A 166 -13.97 -5.28 -13.98
N PHE A 167 -14.13 -5.05 -15.28
CA PHE A 167 -14.70 -6.02 -16.20
C PHE A 167 -13.65 -7.08 -16.53
N THR A 168 -14.03 -8.36 -16.46
CA THR A 168 -13.08 -9.47 -16.63
C THR A 168 -13.01 -10.00 -18.06
N GLY A 169 -13.97 -9.64 -18.92
CA GLY A 169 -14.15 -10.28 -20.23
C GLY A 169 -14.74 -11.70 -20.18
N ARG A 170 -15.02 -12.26 -18.98
CA ARG A 170 -15.51 -13.64 -18.82
C ARG A 170 -17.03 -13.66 -18.65
N PRO A 171 -17.80 -14.31 -19.54
CA PRO A 171 -19.26 -14.38 -19.43
C PRO A 171 -19.77 -15.03 -18.14
N SER A 172 -19.02 -16.00 -17.60
CA SER A 172 -19.36 -16.68 -16.35
C SER A 172 -19.17 -15.79 -15.11
N ALA A 173 -18.37 -14.74 -15.23
CA ALA A 173 -17.83 -13.95 -14.14
C ALA A 173 -17.56 -12.50 -14.60
N PRO A 174 -18.56 -11.76 -15.10
CA PRO A 174 -18.34 -10.52 -15.86
C PRO A 174 -17.58 -9.44 -15.10
N TYR A 175 -17.70 -9.38 -13.77
CA TYR A 175 -17.00 -8.41 -12.93
C TYR A 175 -16.34 -9.07 -11.74
N LEU A 176 -15.20 -8.50 -11.33
CA LEU A 176 -14.59 -8.74 -10.04
C LEU A 176 -14.65 -7.45 -9.21
N TRP A 177 -14.86 -7.59 -7.91
CA TRP A 177 -14.89 -6.50 -6.95
C TRP A 177 -13.93 -6.84 -5.80
N ALA A 178 -12.84 -6.09 -5.73
CA ALA A 178 -11.85 -6.21 -4.67
C ALA A 178 -12.04 -5.11 -3.62
N VAL A 179 -11.88 -5.47 -2.36
CA VAL A 179 -12.00 -4.58 -1.20
C VAL A 179 -10.79 -4.79 -0.31
N LEU A 180 -10.14 -3.69 0.04
CA LEU A 180 -9.15 -3.59 1.10
C LEU A 180 -9.79 -2.85 2.27
N ASP A 181 -9.65 -3.37 3.49
CA ASP A 181 -10.21 -2.76 4.69
C ASP A 181 -9.27 -2.88 5.89
N GLY A 182 -9.29 -1.89 6.76
CA GLY A 182 -8.53 -1.85 8.00
C GLY A 182 -9.27 -2.51 9.16
N VAL A 183 -8.53 -2.81 10.22
CA VAL A 183 -9.04 -3.36 11.48
C VAL A 183 -8.93 -2.30 12.58
N ARG A 184 -10.03 -2.06 13.30
CA ARG A 184 -10.14 -0.95 14.27
C ARG A 184 -9.09 -1.00 15.39
N ASP A 185 -8.75 -2.19 15.86
CA ASP A 185 -7.80 -2.39 16.96
C ASP A 185 -6.39 -2.78 16.49
N GLU A 186 -6.18 -2.88 15.16
CA GLU A 186 -4.89 -3.23 14.55
C GLU A 186 -4.59 -2.27 13.37
N PRO A 187 -4.06 -1.06 13.63
CA PRO A 187 -3.93 0.01 12.63
C PRO A 187 -2.99 -0.35 11.46
N ASN A 188 -2.08 -1.29 11.65
CA ASN A 188 -1.15 -1.78 10.63
C ASN A 188 -1.61 -3.11 10.00
N THR A 189 -2.88 -3.48 10.19
CA THR A 189 -3.46 -4.68 9.58
C THR A 189 -4.47 -4.28 8.53
N ARG A 190 -4.30 -4.85 7.33
CA ARG A 190 -5.24 -4.69 6.23
C ARG A 190 -5.76 -6.07 5.82
N ARG A 191 -7.05 -6.15 5.56
CA ARG A 191 -7.77 -7.33 5.10
C ARG A 191 -8.12 -7.17 3.64
N PHE A 192 -8.34 -8.31 2.98
CA PHE A 192 -8.67 -8.37 1.58
C PHE A 192 -9.87 -9.29 1.34
N THR A 193 -10.80 -8.80 0.52
CA THR A 193 -11.91 -9.58 0.00
C THR A 193 -12.01 -9.40 -1.51
N LEU A 194 -12.10 -10.51 -2.26
CA LEU A 194 -12.38 -10.53 -3.69
C LEU A 194 -13.71 -11.23 -3.94
N LEU A 195 -14.59 -10.54 -4.66
CA LEU A 195 -15.90 -11.01 -5.02
C LEU A 195 -16.02 -11.14 -6.54
N GLU A 196 -16.75 -12.15 -7.00
CA GLU A 196 -17.04 -12.39 -8.40
C GLU A 196 -18.54 -12.33 -8.67
N LEU A 197 -18.94 -11.50 -9.64
CA LEU A 197 -20.34 -11.39 -10.03
C LEU A 197 -20.72 -12.63 -10.85
N GLY A 198 -21.76 -13.34 -10.44
CA GLY A 198 -22.26 -14.49 -11.19
C GLY A 198 -22.78 -14.09 -12.59
N ALA A 199 -22.81 -15.05 -13.51
CA ALA A 199 -23.22 -14.85 -14.91
C ALA A 199 -24.57 -14.12 -15.10
N SER A 200 -25.52 -14.30 -14.18
CA SER A 200 -26.84 -13.65 -14.23
C SER A 200 -26.82 -12.17 -13.81
N GLY A 201 -25.70 -11.67 -13.28
CA GLY A 201 -25.57 -10.35 -12.69
C GLY A 201 -26.37 -10.16 -11.40
N GLY A 202 -26.88 -11.26 -10.80
CA GLY A 202 -27.80 -11.22 -9.68
C GLY A 202 -27.18 -11.33 -8.28
N ALA A 203 -25.96 -11.87 -8.17
CA ALA A 203 -25.31 -12.09 -6.89
C ALA A 203 -23.78 -12.10 -7.02
N TRP A 204 -23.11 -11.66 -5.96
CA TRP A 204 -21.66 -11.70 -5.80
C TRP A 204 -21.25 -12.91 -4.96
N ASN A 205 -20.17 -13.58 -5.35
CA ASN A 205 -19.63 -14.74 -4.64
C ASN A 205 -18.21 -14.44 -4.16
N ALA A 206 -17.90 -14.72 -2.90
CA ALA A 206 -16.55 -14.56 -2.37
C ALA A 206 -15.61 -15.60 -3.00
N VAL A 207 -14.52 -15.14 -3.59
CA VAL A 207 -13.46 -15.96 -4.20
C VAL A 207 -12.21 -15.96 -3.33
N GLN A 208 -11.90 -14.81 -2.72
CA GLN A 208 -10.90 -14.69 -1.66
C GLN A 208 -11.47 -13.86 -0.54
N TYR A 209 -11.16 -14.24 0.68
CA TYR A 209 -11.61 -13.61 1.90
C TYR A 209 -10.58 -13.87 2.99
N GLU A 210 -10.78 -13.28 4.17
CA GLU A 210 -9.86 -13.44 5.28
C GLU A 210 -9.56 -14.91 5.63
N GLY A 211 -8.27 -15.24 5.76
CA GLY A 211 -7.78 -16.60 5.98
C GLY A 211 -7.72 -17.47 4.72
N ALA A 212 -8.26 -17.00 3.59
CA ALA A 212 -8.24 -17.66 2.29
C ALA A 212 -7.87 -16.71 1.14
N GLY A 213 -7.10 -15.66 1.45
CA GLY A 213 -6.67 -14.60 0.53
C GLY A 213 -5.23 -14.15 0.79
N PRO A 214 -4.79 -13.04 0.18
CA PRO A 214 -3.54 -12.37 0.50
C PRO A 214 -3.42 -12.11 2.01
N ASP A 215 -2.26 -12.45 2.55
CA ASP A 215 -1.82 -12.03 3.87
C ASP A 215 -0.66 -11.06 3.68
N PHE A 216 -0.91 -9.80 4.00
CA PHE A 216 0.09 -8.75 3.84
C PHE A 216 1.06 -8.69 5.04
N GLY A 217 0.76 -9.41 6.14
CA GLY A 217 1.41 -9.19 7.42
C GLY A 217 1.18 -7.75 7.94
N PRO A 218 2.05 -7.25 8.83
CA PRO A 218 2.05 -5.85 9.20
C PRO A 218 2.35 -4.97 7.98
N VAL A 219 1.46 -4.04 7.69
CA VAL A 219 1.60 -3.07 6.59
C VAL A 219 1.39 -1.67 7.08
N HIS A 220 2.15 -0.73 6.54
CA HIS A 220 1.88 0.68 6.69
C HIS A 220 0.78 1.12 5.71
N GLU A 221 0.84 0.60 4.49
CA GLU A 221 -0.08 0.95 3.42
C GLU A 221 -0.27 -0.20 2.45
N VAL A 222 -1.48 -0.33 1.91
CA VAL A 222 -1.78 -1.19 0.76
C VAL A 222 -2.79 -0.46 -0.11
N THR A 223 -2.56 -0.49 -1.42
CA THR A 223 -3.40 0.21 -2.39
C THR A 223 -3.56 -0.62 -3.66
N PHE A 224 -4.57 -0.26 -4.45
CA PHE A 224 -4.72 -0.78 -5.79
C PHE A 224 -4.03 0.14 -6.79
N ALA A 225 -3.20 -0.43 -7.67
CA ALA A 225 -2.53 0.29 -8.75
C ALA A 225 -2.65 -0.52 -10.04
N ASP A 226 -2.78 0.15 -11.18
CA ASP A 226 -2.65 -0.48 -12.50
C ASP A 226 -1.22 -0.21 -13.00
N VAL A 227 -0.28 -1.00 -12.47
CA VAL A 227 1.16 -0.79 -12.62
C VAL A 227 1.58 -1.02 -14.06
N ASN A 228 0.97 -2.01 -14.72
CA ASN A 228 1.30 -2.40 -16.08
C ASN A 228 0.42 -1.71 -17.15
N ARG A 229 -0.64 -1.01 -16.74
CA ARG A 229 -1.63 -0.29 -17.60
C ARG A 229 -2.49 -1.20 -18.47
N ASP A 230 -2.83 -2.40 -17.98
CA ASP A 230 -3.71 -3.36 -18.67
C ASP A 230 -5.18 -3.23 -18.25
N GLY A 231 -5.50 -2.34 -17.31
CA GLY A 231 -6.84 -2.11 -16.79
C GLY A 231 -7.27 -3.07 -15.67
N VAL A 232 -6.41 -4.02 -15.29
CA VAL A 232 -6.60 -4.90 -14.14
C VAL A 232 -5.73 -4.36 -12.99
N PRO A 233 -6.31 -4.07 -11.81
CA PRO A 233 -5.52 -3.57 -10.70
C PRO A 233 -4.64 -4.68 -10.10
N GLU A 234 -3.35 -4.40 -9.93
CA GLU A 234 -2.51 -5.03 -8.93
C GLU A 234 -2.76 -4.43 -7.54
N MET A 235 -2.34 -5.14 -6.49
CA MET A 235 -2.19 -4.55 -5.16
C MET A 235 -0.72 -4.36 -4.85
N VAL A 236 -0.38 -3.17 -4.36
CA VAL A 236 0.95 -2.85 -3.88
C VAL A 236 0.87 -2.57 -2.39
N ALA A 237 1.64 -3.31 -1.60
CA ALA A 237 1.69 -3.19 -0.15
C ALA A 237 3.10 -2.79 0.29
N TRP A 238 3.17 -1.84 1.21
CA TRP A 238 4.41 -1.40 1.86
C TRP A 238 4.34 -1.70 3.35
N GLY A 239 5.34 -2.40 3.86
CA GLY A 239 5.42 -2.78 5.26
C GLY A 239 6.84 -3.10 5.70
N PRO A 240 7.04 -3.44 6.98
CA PRO A 240 8.34 -3.85 7.48
C PRO A 240 8.87 -5.05 6.69
N SER A 241 10.11 -4.94 6.22
CA SER A 241 10.87 -6.07 5.67
C SER A 241 11.19 -7.07 6.79
N PRO A 242 11.32 -8.37 6.48
CA PRO A 242 11.81 -9.36 7.43
C PRO A 242 13.10 -8.89 8.12
N ALA A 243 13.19 -9.14 9.42
CA ALA A 243 14.29 -8.67 10.25
C ALA A 243 15.64 -9.17 9.71
N ASP A 244 16.57 -8.24 9.47
CA ASP A 244 17.97 -8.59 9.25
C ASP A 244 18.63 -8.83 10.61
N SER A 245 18.94 -10.09 10.93
CA SER A 245 19.56 -10.45 12.21
C SER A 245 20.85 -9.68 12.52
N LEU A 246 21.55 -9.17 11.51
CA LEU A 246 22.76 -8.39 11.68
C LEU A 246 22.49 -6.99 12.29
N PHE A 247 21.27 -6.48 12.11
CA PHE A 247 20.86 -5.15 12.49
C PHE A 247 19.80 -5.18 13.59
N GLU A 248 19.94 -4.28 14.55
CA GLU A 248 18.88 -3.90 15.48
C GLU A 248 18.55 -2.44 15.24
N PHE A 249 17.25 -2.12 15.20
CA PHE A 249 16.76 -0.78 14.95
C PHE A 249 16.10 -0.26 16.24
N CYS A 250 16.31 1.02 16.54
CA CYS A 250 15.60 1.70 17.61
C CYS A 250 14.06 1.62 17.39
N PRO A 251 13.24 1.65 18.44
CA PRO A 251 11.78 1.57 18.29
C PRO A 251 11.16 2.66 17.41
N ALA A 252 11.78 3.84 17.36
CA ALA A 252 11.35 4.97 16.53
C ALA A 252 11.94 4.95 15.10
N CYS A 253 12.81 3.97 14.80
CA CYS A 253 13.46 3.86 13.52
C CYS A 253 12.50 3.20 12.51
N PRO A 254 12.35 3.72 11.29
CA PRO A 254 11.44 3.17 10.27
C PRO A 254 11.83 1.76 9.77
N GLY A 255 13.04 1.30 10.13
CA GLY A 255 13.53 -0.02 9.74
C GLY A 255 13.75 -0.17 8.24
N LEU A 256 13.77 -1.42 7.78
CA LEU A 256 13.79 -1.77 6.36
C LEU A 256 12.34 -1.92 5.89
N ILE A 257 12.02 -1.37 4.72
CA ILE A 257 10.67 -1.41 4.15
C ILE A 257 10.67 -2.35 2.94
N ALA A 258 9.77 -3.32 2.93
CA ALA A 258 9.48 -4.17 1.78
C ALA A 258 8.27 -3.62 1.02
N GLU A 259 8.38 -3.63 -0.30
CA GLU A 259 7.26 -3.45 -1.23
C GLU A 259 6.89 -4.81 -1.79
N GLN A 260 5.61 -5.17 -1.68
CA GLN A 260 5.05 -6.41 -2.18
C GLN A 260 4.03 -6.11 -3.27
N THR A 261 4.18 -6.76 -4.42
CA THR A 261 3.23 -6.65 -5.54
C THR A 261 2.44 -7.95 -5.66
N TRP A 262 1.12 -7.82 -5.61
CA TRP A 262 0.17 -8.92 -5.73
C TRP A 262 -0.59 -8.79 -7.05
N VAL A 263 -0.58 -9.85 -7.84
CA VAL A 263 -1.14 -9.86 -9.20
C VAL A 263 -2.31 -10.85 -9.25
N LEU A 264 -3.36 -10.49 -9.98
CA LEU A 264 -4.48 -11.37 -10.27
C LEU A 264 -4.05 -12.44 -11.29
N ARG A 265 -4.08 -13.72 -10.90
CA ARG A 265 -3.90 -14.86 -11.79
C ARG A 265 -5.17 -15.71 -11.77
N GLY A 266 -5.83 -15.83 -12.92
CA GLY A 266 -7.16 -16.44 -12.99
C GLY A 266 -8.19 -15.59 -12.25
N ASN A 267 -8.68 -16.06 -11.10
CA ASN A 267 -9.61 -15.33 -10.24
C ASN A 267 -9.07 -15.12 -8.83
N ARG A 268 -7.75 -15.18 -8.64
CA ARG A 268 -7.13 -15.01 -7.31
C ARG A 268 -5.88 -14.14 -7.39
N PHE A 269 -5.71 -13.25 -6.43
CA PHE A 269 -4.46 -12.55 -6.19
C PHE A 269 -3.45 -13.45 -5.49
N GLY A 270 -2.22 -13.42 -5.98
CA GLY A 270 -1.05 -14.04 -5.36
C GLY A 270 0.13 -13.09 -5.37
N LEU A 271 1.06 -13.28 -4.43
CA LEU A 271 2.29 -12.51 -4.34
C LEU A 271 3.16 -12.84 -5.55
N GLU A 272 3.44 -11.84 -6.38
CA GLU A 272 4.29 -11.99 -7.57
C GLU A 272 5.73 -11.56 -7.23
N GLU A 273 5.89 -10.43 -6.55
CA GLU A 273 7.20 -9.87 -6.21
C GLU A 273 7.20 -9.31 -4.79
N SER A 274 8.34 -9.46 -4.11
CA SER A 274 8.65 -8.77 -2.86
C SER A 274 10.07 -8.24 -2.94
N ARG A 275 10.24 -6.93 -2.76
CA ARG A 275 11.54 -6.25 -2.90
C ARG A 275 11.76 -5.25 -1.80
N LEU A 276 13.02 -5.05 -1.43
CA LEU A 276 13.41 -4.01 -0.50
C LEU A 276 13.33 -2.64 -1.18
N VAL A 277 12.61 -1.69 -0.56
CA VAL A 277 12.52 -0.32 -1.05
C VAL A 277 13.90 0.36 -0.90
N PRO A 278 14.47 0.93 -1.96
CA PRO A 278 15.74 1.64 -1.87
C PRO A 278 15.66 2.85 -0.92
N SER A 279 16.39 2.80 0.19
CA SER A 279 16.45 3.84 1.22
C SER A 279 17.86 4.02 1.76
N ALA A 280 18.09 5.06 2.57
CA ALA A 280 19.36 5.25 3.28
C ALA A 280 19.74 4.03 4.13
N LEU A 281 18.79 3.50 4.91
CA LEU A 281 18.98 2.30 5.73
C LEU A 281 19.23 1.06 4.89
N ALA A 282 18.44 0.83 3.83
CA ALA A 282 18.66 -0.28 2.91
C ALA A 282 20.04 -0.23 2.26
N ASN A 283 20.49 0.96 1.84
CA ASN A 283 21.80 1.16 1.25
C ASN A 283 22.93 0.88 2.25
N PHE A 284 22.79 1.31 3.51
CA PHE A 284 23.75 1.00 4.57
C PHE A 284 23.80 -0.50 4.88
N THR A 285 22.66 -1.17 5.03
CA THR A 285 22.58 -2.62 5.23
C THR A 285 23.25 -3.37 4.08
N LEU A 286 22.98 -2.97 2.83
CA LEU A 286 23.61 -3.59 1.66
C LEU A 286 25.12 -3.36 1.63
N PHE A 287 25.59 -2.15 1.97
CA PHE A 287 27.02 -1.84 2.07
C PHE A 287 27.74 -2.76 3.05
N ILE A 288 27.19 -2.93 4.26
CA ILE A 288 27.76 -3.84 5.25
C ILE A 288 27.76 -5.29 4.75
N ARG A 289 26.69 -5.76 4.10
CA ARG A 289 26.63 -7.11 3.52
C ARG A 289 27.71 -7.32 2.45
N MET A 290 27.88 -6.36 1.54
CA MET A 290 28.93 -6.40 0.51
C MET A 290 30.33 -6.48 1.13
N LEU A 291 30.59 -5.74 2.21
CA LEU A 291 31.87 -5.84 2.93
C LEU A 291 32.07 -7.23 3.56
N ARG A 292 31.04 -7.82 4.14
CA ARG A 292 31.09 -9.17 4.75
C ARG A 292 31.31 -10.26 3.72
N GLU A 293 30.74 -10.11 2.53
CA GLU A 293 30.89 -11.02 1.40
C GLU A 293 32.25 -10.85 0.68
N GLY A 294 33.07 -9.87 1.10
CA GLY A 294 34.32 -9.53 0.41
C GLY A 294 34.11 -8.85 -0.94
N ASN A 295 32.87 -8.47 -1.28
CA ASN A 295 32.52 -7.79 -2.52
C ASN A 295 32.86 -6.29 -2.44
N ARG A 296 34.16 -6.00 -2.47
CA ARG A 296 34.72 -4.66 -2.39
C ARG A 296 34.20 -3.73 -3.49
N ALA A 297 34.10 -4.24 -4.72
CA ALA A 297 33.62 -3.47 -5.86
C ALA A 297 32.12 -3.13 -5.73
N GLY A 298 31.31 -4.05 -5.22
CA GLY A 298 29.90 -3.82 -4.91
C GLY A 298 29.73 -2.77 -3.82
N ALA A 299 30.49 -2.88 -2.72
CA ALA A 299 30.48 -1.91 -1.62
C ALA A 299 30.86 -0.51 -2.10
N ALA A 300 31.89 -0.38 -2.93
CA ALA A 300 32.36 0.90 -3.47
C ALA A 300 31.31 1.66 -4.28
N ARG A 301 30.40 0.95 -4.97
CA ARG A 301 29.32 1.56 -5.77
C ARG A 301 28.22 2.20 -4.94
N LEU A 302 28.16 1.90 -3.64
CA LEU A 302 27.16 2.43 -2.71
C LEU A 302 27.63 3.70 -1.99
N LEU A 303 28.87 4.14 -2.27
CA LEU A 303 29.51 5.31 -1.68
C LEU A 303 29.56 6.48 -2.66
N GLU A 304 29.53 7.71 -2.14
CA GLU A 304 29.83 8.91 -2.92
C GLU A 304 31.30 8.93 -3.33
N ASP A 305 32.20 8.61 -2.38
CA ASP A 305 33.63 8.39 -2.60
C ASP A 305 33.98 6.89 -2.45
N PRO A 306 34.32 6.19 -3.55
CA PRO A 306 34.72 4.78 -3.52
C PRO A 306 35.91 4.45 -2.61
N ALA A 307 36.80 5.41 -2.33
CA ALA A 307 37.99 5.17 -1.51
C ALA A 307 37.66 4.87 -0.04
N LEU A 308 36.51 5.31 0.44
CA LEU A 308 36.04 5.08 1.81
C LEU A 308 35.79 3.59 2.13
N VAL A 309 35.74 2.70 1.12
CA VAL A 309 35.68 1.26 1.35
C VAL A 309 36.89 0.75 2.15
N ASP A 310 38.09 1.27 1.88
CA ASP A 310 39.29 0.89 2.61
C ASP A 310 39.20 1.23 4.10
N GLU A 311 38.65 2.41 4.39
CA GLU A 311 38.42 2.86 5.75
C GLU A 311 37.44 1.92 6.47
N ALA A 312 36.30 1.59 5.86
CA ALA A 312 35.32 0.68 6.47
C ALA A 312 35.91 -0.73 6.71
N ILE A 313 36.73 -1.24 5.79
CA ILE A 313 37.45 -2.52 5.97
C ILE A 313 38.45 -2.42 7.11
N GLY A 314 39.21 -1.33 7.19
CA GLY A 314 40.17 -1.05 8.26
C GLY A 314 39.52 -0.95 9.65
N LEU A 315 38.31 -0.38 9.71
CA LEU A 315 37.47 -0.32 10.91
C LEU A 315 36.83 -1.68 11.27
N GLY A 316 37.00 -2.70 10.42
CA GLY A 316 36.48 -4.04 10.65
C GLY A 316 34.98 -4.17 10.43
N TRP A 317 34.33 -3.26 9.71
CA TRP A 317 32.86 -3.24 9.53
C TRP A 317 32.30 -4.49 8.85
N GLY A 318 33.11 -5.15 8.01
CA GLY A 318 32.78 -6.44 7.40
C GLY A 318 33.07 -7.66 8.28
N LYS A 319 33.54 -7.49 9.52
CA LYS A 319 33.95 -8.58 10.43
C LYS A 319 33.00 -8.68 11.62
N GLY A 320 33.01 -9.85 12.28
CA GLY A 320 32.19 -10.14 13.46
C GLY A 320 30.98 -11.02 13.17
N ALA A 321 30.49 -11.66 14.22
CA ALA A 321 29.31 -12.53 14.19
C ALA A 321 28.44 -12.22 15.41
N GLY A 322 27.12 -12.31 15.23
CA GLY A 322 26.17 -12.06 16.30
C GLY A 322 24.96 -11.26 15.82
N ARG A 323 23.83 -11.51 16.48
CA ARG A 323 22.62 -10.72 16.30
C ARG A 323 22.86 -9.29 16.81
N GLY A 324 22.35 -8.28 16.09
CA GLY A 324 22.46 -6.88 16.51
C GLY A 324 23.89 -6.36 16.54
N LEU A 325 24.77 -6.87 15.66
CA LEU A 325 26.13 -6.37 15.51
C LEU A 325 26.15 -4.88 15.17
N TRP A 326 25.15 -4.44 14.41
CA TRP A 326 24.89 -3.05 14.07
C TRP A 326 23.60 -2.61 14.75
N ASN A 327 23.70 -1.67 15.68
CA ASN A 327 22.53 -1.10 16.35
C ASN A 327 22.30 0.32 15.86
N VAL A 328 21.20 0.57 15.15
CA VAL A 328 20.81 1.91 14.71
C VAL A 328 20.08 2.58 15.88
N GLU A 329 20.77 3.48 16.58
CA GLU A 329 20.29 4.11 17.81
C GLU A 329 19.41 5.33 17.53
N MET A 330 19.61 6.00 16.39
CA MET A 330 18.89 7.21 16.01
C MET A 330 18.82 7.35 14.49
N VAL A 331 17.68 7.85 14.02
CA VAL A 331 17.46 8.36 12.66
C VAL A 331 17.08 9.85 12.73
N GLU A 332 17.48 10.63 11.74
CA GLU A 332 17.10 12.05 11.64
C GLU A 332 15.57 12.23 11.69
N ASN A 333 15.07 12.87 12.75
CA ASN A 333 13.66 13.24 12.92
C ASN A 333 12.66 12.09 12.65
N GLU A 334 13.04 10.84 12.94
CA GLU A 334 12.19 9.67 12.66
C GLU A 334 11.78 9.54 11.17
N SER A 335 12.52 10.20 10.28
CA SER A 335 12.22 10.25 8.85
C SER A 335 12.46 8.88 8.21
N PRO A 336 11.55 8.40 7.34
CA PRO A 336 11.80 7.24 6.47
C PRO A 336 12.94 7.47 5.47
N TRP A 337 13.33 8.74 5.27
CA TRP A 337 14.38 9.17 4.34
C TRP A 337 15.45 10.00 5.07
N PRO A 338 16.18 9.41 6.04
CA PRO A 338 17.09 10.17 6.87
C PRO A 338 18.34 10.56 6.09
N ARG A 339 18.81 11.81 6.28
CA ARG A 339 20.10 12.28 5.75
C ARG A 339 21.27 11.79 6.58
N PHE A 340 21.03 11.39 7.82
CA PHE A 340 22.01 10.70 8.63
C PHE A 340 21.36 9.73 9.62
N ILE A 341 22.13 8.75 10.05
CA ILE A 341 21.79 7.84 11.14
C ILE A 341 22.94 7.77 12.14
N GLN A 342 22.61 7.41 13.39
CA GLN A 342 23.61 7.04 14.38
C GLN A 342 23.61 5.53 14.56
N VAL A 343 24.77 4.90 14.39
CA VAL A 343 24.91 3.44 14.48
C VAL A 343 26.02 3.06 15.44
N ARG A 344 25.75 2.09 16.31
CA ARG A 344 26.77 1.46 17.15
C ARG A 344 27.21 0.15 16.54
N PHE A 345 28.52 -0.04 16.44
CA PHE A 345 29.13 -1.27 15.93
C PHE A 345 29.69 -2.14 17.06
N GLY A 346 29.30 -3.41 17.10
CA GLY A 346 29.69 -4.36 18.16
C GLY A 346 30.93 -5.22 17.89
N GLY A 347 31.59 -5.12 16.73
CA GLY A 347 32.59 -6.10 16.28
C GLY A 347 34.06 -5.88 16.66
N ALA A 348 34.44 -4.71 17.22
CA ALA A 348 35.83 -4.35 17.56
C ALA A 348 35.89 -3.43 18.81
N PRO A 349 37.05 -3.24 19.49
CA PRO A 349 37.08 -2.71 20.86
C PRO A 349 36.57 -1.27 20.94
N GLY A 350 35.70 -0.99 21.92
CA GLY A 350 35.17 0.33 22.24
C GLY A 350 33.71 0.59 21.83
N ARG A 351 33.09 -0.31 21.05
CA ARG A 351 31.71 -0.16 20.53
C ARG A 351 31.40 1.28 20.04
N PRO A 352 32.18 1.79 19.07
CA PRO A 352 32.06 3.16 18.61
C PRO A 352 30.67 3.45 18.06
N LEU A 353 30.19 4.66 18.35
CA LEU A 353 29.02 5.26 17.73
C LEU A 353 29.49 6.04 16.50
N TYR A 354 28.87 5.79 15.35
CA TYR A 354 29.15 6.50 14.10
C TYR A 354 27.93 7.30 13.66
N ASN A 355 28.15 8.54 13.22
CA ASN A 355 27.20 9.27 12.38
C ASN A 355 27.48 8.89 10.93
N VAL A 356 26.54 8.23 10.26
CA VAL A 356 26.63 7.88 8.84
C VAL A 356 25.74 8.84 8.07
N HIS A 357 26.30 9.56 7.10
CA HIS A 357 25.58 10.55 6.30
C HIS A 357 25.28 10.01 4.91
N PHE A 358 24.10 10.35 4.40
CA PHE A 358 23.58 9.92 3.11
C PHE A 358 23.34 11.09 2.17
N GLY A 359 23.27 10.77 0.89
CA GLY A 359 22.89 11.68 -0.18
C GLY A 359 22.21 10.90 -1.30
N GLN A 360 21.84 11.62 -2.36
CA GLN A 360 21.34 11.02 -3.59
C GLN A 360 22.25 11.35 -4.76
N LYS A 361 22.52 10.35 -5.59
CA LYS A 361 23.27 10.47 -6.84
C LYS A 361 22.55 9.65 -7.91
N ASP A 362 22.19 10.29 -9.02
CA ASP A 362 21.47 9.66 -10.13
C ASP A 362 20.19 8.92 -9.70
N GLY A 363 19.45 9.50 -8.75
CA GLY A 363 18.21 8.92 -8.20
C GLY A 363 18.43 7.74 -7.24
N ARG A 364 19.66 7.49 -6.79
CA ARG A 364 20.01 6.41 -5.86
C ARG A 364 20.59 6.94 -4.57
N TRP A 365 20.29 6.28 -3.46
CA TRP A 365 20.93 6.56 -2.18
C TRP A 365 22.40 6.18 -2.21
N VAL A 366 23.26 7.06 -1.70
CA VAL A 366 24.69 6.81 -1.51
C VAL A 366 25.12 7.21 -0.10
N ILE A 367 26.09 6.50 0.46
CA ILE A 367 26.74 6.89 1.70
C ILE A 367 27.81 7.92 1.36
N ARG A 368 27.69 9.12 1.93
CA ARG A 368 28.61 10.23 1.66
C ARG A 368 29.89 10.11 2.47
N ARG A 369 29.72 9.86 3.76
CA ARG A 369 30.79 9.78 4.76
C ARG A 369 30.26 9.23 6.07
N TRP A 370 31.17 8.90 6.98
CA TRP A 370 30.86 8.62 8.38
C TRP A 370 31.93 9.21 9.30
N GLY A 371 31.62 9.28 10.60
CA GLY A 371 32.59 9.70 11.62
C GLY A 371 32.06 9.48 13.04
N VAL A 372 32.96 9.51 14.02
CA VAL A 372 32.59 9.43 15.44
C VAL A 372 32.10 10.81 15.90
N PRO A 373 30.92 10.92 16.56
CA PRO A 373 30.43 12.20 17.08
C PRO A 373 31.43 12.84 18.04
N ARG A 374 31.61 14.16 17.94
CA ARG A 374 32.38 14.92 18.94
C ARG A 374 31.48 15.26 20.12
N ARG A 375 32.00 15.19 21.36
CA ARG A 375 31.23 15.62 22.54
C ARG A 375 30.76 17.08 22.36
N GLY A 376 29.45 17.32 22.41
CA GLY A 376 28.85 18.65 22.54
C GLY A 376 28.47 19.39 21.26
N GLY A 377 28.22 18.73 20.13
CA GLY A 377 27.71 19.41 18.93
C GLY A 377 26.62 18.63 18.23
N THR A 378 25.88 19.34 17.38
CA THR A 378 24.69 18.83 16.68
C THR A 378 25.09 17.79 15.61
N PRO A 379 24.33 16.70 15.45
CA PRO A 379 24.65 15.61 14.51
C PRO A 379 24.92 16.09 13.07
N GLU A 380 24.25 17.17 12.66
CA GLU A 380 24.35 17.76 11.33
C GLU A 380 25.69 18.49 11.06
N GLN A 381 26.37 18.96 12.12
CA GLN A 381 27.60 19.78 12.02
C GLN A 381 28.90 19.02 12.29
N GLN A 382 28.84 17.72 12.61
CA GLN A 382 29.99 17.01 13.15
C GLN A 382 30.53 15.92 12.22
N VAL A 383 31.50 16.27 11.37
CA VAL A 383 32.53 15.33 10.91
C VAL A 383 33.84 16.08 10.68
N THR A 384 34.89 15.73 11.42
CA THR A 384 36.28 15.90 10.97
C THR A 384 36.88 14.50 10.91
N PRO A 385 37.64 14.14 9.86
CA PRO A 385 38.30 12.84 9.79
C PRO A 385 39.13 12.63 11.06
N GLY A 386 38.88 11.53 11.76
CA GLY A 386 39.65 11.16 12.94
C GLY A 386 41.08 10.84 12.51
N ALA A 387 41.99 11.79 12.74
CA ALA A 387 43.41 11.49 12.73
C ALA A 387 43.69 10.42 13.80
N PRO A 388 44.57 9.43 13.54
CA PRO A 388 44.93 8.43 14.53
C PRO A 388 45.49 9.13 15.77
N GLU A 389 44.95 8.78 16.94
CA GLU A 389 45.40 9.28 18.24
C GLU A 389 46.91 9.01 18.39
N PRO A 390 47.76 10.04 18.58
CA PRO A 390 49.18 9.81 18.77
C PRO A 390 49.41 9.07 20.10
N ALA A 391 50.19 7.98 20.03
CA ALA A 391 50.54 7.17 21.18
C ALA A 391 51.09 8.04 22.32
N ARG A 392 50.47 7.94 23.50
CA ARG A 392 50.98 8.60 24.71
C ARG A 392 52.37 8.07 25.04
N PRO A 393 53.37 8.93 25.29
CA PRO A 393 54.65 8.49 25.82
C PRO A 393 54.44 7.96 27.24
N ARG A 394 54.93 6.75 27.49
CA ARG A 394 55.05 6.21 28.85
C ARG A 394 55.97 7.13 29.66
N ARG A 395 55.50 7.56 30.82
CA ARG A 395 56.33 8.03 31.93
C ARG A 395 56.08 7.14 33.12
#